data_AF-A0A846E929-F1
#
_entry.id   AF-A0A846E929-F1
#
_cell.length_a   1.000
_cell.length_b   1.000
_cell.length_c   1.000
_cell.angle_alpha   90.00
_cell.angle_beta   90.00
_cell.angle_gamma   90.00
#
_symmetry.space_group_name_H-M   'P 1'
#
loop_
_entity.id
_entity.type
_entity.pdbx_description
1 polymer ?
#
loop_
_entity_poly.entity_id
_entity_poly.type
_entity_poly.pdbx_seq_one_letter_code
_entity_poly.pdbx_strand_id
1 'polypeptide(L)'
;WRGGIAIHGAIIAGAIATLIFARLQKVPFWQLADLVAPSLILGQAIGRWGNFFNSEAFGAPTDLPWKLYIPLARRPPDLVNFEYFHPTFLYESLWNLAIFALLLLLFMRGLKGKPHLKLGTIFLLYLIGYSLGRFWIEGLRTDSLMLGPLRIAQLVSLGAIAIGLTGLGWLYLLRRPLPDVVSHRETDAGSTLQSSHSRSK
;
A
#
# COMPACT_ATOMS: atom_id res chain seq x y z
N TRP A 1 -6.38 16.68 -20.50
CA TRP A 1 -6.58 15.22 -20.37
C TRP A 1 -7.30 14.92 -19.06
N ARG A 2 -8.35 14.07 -19.06
CA ARG A 2 -9.10 13.65 -17.84
C ARG A 2 -8.54 12.30 -17.35
N GLY A 3 -7.53 12.33 -16.47
CA GLY A 3 -6.64 11.20 -16.15
C GLY A 3 -7.13 10.14 -15.15
N GLY A 4 -8.44 9.95 -14.97
CA GLY A 4 -8.98 9.07 -13.91
C GLY A 4 -8.97 7.56 -14.22
N ILE A 5 -8.99 7.17 -15.49
CA ILE A 5 -9.13 5.75 -15.91
C ILE A 5 -7.80 4.99 -15.82
N ALA A 6 -6.66 5.69 -15.90
CA ALA A 6 -5.34 5.08 -15.99
C ALA A 6 -4.93 4.28 -14.73
N ILE A 7 -5.40 4.68 -13.56
CA ILE A 7 -4.96 4.09 -12.28
C ILE A 7 -5.53 2.67 -12.09
N HIS A 8 -6.82 2.46 -12.38
CA HIS A 8 -7.44 1.14 -12.26
C HIS A 8 -6.84 0.14 -13.26
N GLY A 9 -6.57 0.60 -14.49
CA GLY A 9 -5.87 -0.20 -15.50
C GLY A 9 -4.45 -0.58 -15.07
N ALA A 10 -3.69 0.37 -14.50
CA ALA A 10 -2.34 0.11 -13.99
C ALA A 10 -2.33 -0.92 -12.84
N ILE A 11 -3.30 -0.86 -11.93
CA ILE A 11 -3.42 -1.82 -10.81
C ILE A 11 -3.72 -3.23 -11.35
N ILE A 12 -4.72 -3.36 -12.23
CA ILE A 12 -5.12 -4.65 -12.80
C ILE A 12 -3.99 -5.24 -13.65
N ALA A 13 -3.40 -4.44 -14.54
CA ALA A 13 -2.27 -4.87 -15.37
C ALA A 13 -1.06 -5.27 -14.52
N GLY A 14 -0.73 -4.50 -13.48
CA GLY A 14 0.35 -4.83 -12.55
C GLY A 14 0.13 -6.14 -11.79
N ALA A 15 -1.09 -6.38 -11.30
CA ALA A 15 -1.45 -7.63 -10.63
C ALA A 15 -1.37 -8.83 -11.58
N ILE A 16 -1.93 -8.71 -12.79
CA ILE A 16 -1.88 -9.76 -13.81
C ILE A 16 -0.42 -10.04 -14.23
N ALA A 17 0.36 -9.00 -14.50
CA ALA A 17 1.76 -9.14 -14.87
C ALA A 17 2.58 -9.84 -13.77
N THR A 18 2.35 -9.48 -12.51
CA THR A 18 3.00 -10.14 -11.35
C THR A 18 2.60 -11.61 -11.27
N LEU A 19 1.32 -11.93 -11.49
CA LEU A 19 0.82 -13.31 -11.47
C LEU A 19 1.40 -14.15 -12.61
N ILE A 20 1.45 -13.60 -13.82
CA ILE A 20 2.05 -14.25 -14.99
C ILE A 20 3.54 -14.47 -14.76
N PHE A 21 4.26 -13.47 -14.25
CA PHE A 21 5.68 -13.59 -13.95
C PHE A 21 5.93 -14.66 -12.88
N ALA A 22 5.14 -14.69 -11.81
CA ALA A 22 5.20 -15.72 -10.77
C ALA A 22 5.02 -17.14 -11.35
N ARG A 23 4.02 -17.31 -12.23
CA ARG A 23 3.75 -18.56 -12.95
C ARG A 23 4.93 -18.99 -13.82
N LEU A 24 5.47 -18.07 -14.62
CA LEU A 24 6.54 -18.35 -15.58
C LEU A 24 7.87 -18.68 -14.90
N GLN A 25 8.19 -17.97 -13.82
CA GLN A 25 9.45 -18.15 -13.09
C GLN A 25 9.36 -19.16 -11.95
N LYS A 26 8.18 -19.75 -11.71
CA LYS A 26 7.92 -20.68 -10.59
C LYS A 26 8.33 -20.11 -9.23
N VAL A 27 8.14 -18.81 -9.04
CA VAL A 27 8.41 -18.10 -7.78
C VAL A 27 7.09 -17.94 -7.01
N PRO A 28 7.08 -18.14 -5.68
CA PRO A 28 5.90 -17.87 -4.85
C PRO A 28 5.38 -16.45 -5.06
N PHE A 29 4.09 -16.31 -5.38
CA PHE A 29 3.46 -15.01 -5.63
C PHE A 29 3.61 -14.08 -4.42
N TRP A 30 3.43 -14.63 -3.21
CA TRP A 30 3.52 -13.86 -1.97
C TRP A 30 4.94 -13.35 -1.68
N GLN A 31 5.96 -14.05 -2.18
CA GLN A 31 7.34 -13.57 -2.10
C GLN A 31 7.56 -12.33 -2.96
N LEU A 32 7.01 -12.32 -4.18
CA LEU A 32 7.05 -11.15 -5.06
C LEU A 32 6.22 -9.99 -4.49
N ALA A 33 5.05 -10.29 -3.93
CA ALA A 33 4.20 -9.28 -3.30
C ALA A 33 4.89 -8.61 -2.10
N ASP A 34 5.53 -9.39 -1.22
CA ASP A 34 6.31 -8.88 -0.09
C ASP A 34 7.51 -8.04 -0.54
N LEU A 35 8.15 -8.40 -1.65
CA LEU A 35 9.27 -7.65 -2.23
C LEU A 35 8.82 -6.30 -2.80
N VAL A 36 7.67 -6.26 -3.47
CA VAL A 36 7.16 -5.07 -4.16
C VAL A 36 6.48 -4.09 -3.20
N ALA A 37 5.90 -4.57 -2.10
CA ALA A 37 5.13 -3.74 -1.16
C ALA A 37 5.87 -2.49 -0.62
N PRO A 38 7.13 -2.56 -0.15
CA PRO A 38 7.87 -1.37 0.29
C PRO A 38 8.05 -0.34 -0.84
N SER A 39 8.32 -0.79 -2.07
CA SER A 39 8.48 0.10 -3.23
C SER A 39 7.17 0.79 -3.60
N LEU A 40 6.03 0.09 -3.49
CA LEU A 40 4.71 0.67 -3.76
C LEU A 40 4.37 1.81 -2.80
N ILE A 41 4.52 1.58 -1.49
CA ILE A 41 4.17 2.60 -0.49
C ILE A 41 5.11 3.82 -0.57
N LEU A 42 6.37 3.61 -0.95
CA LEU A 42 7.31 4.72 -1.21
C LEU A 42 6.88 5.53 -2.44
N GLY A 43 6.52 4.85 -3.55
CA GLY A 43 5.99 5.50 -4.73
C GLY A 43 4.71 6.30 -4.42
N GLN A 44 3.84 5.78 -3.57
CA GLN A 44 2.66 6.50 -3.09
C GLN A 44 3.04 7.71 -2.23
N ALA A 45 4.03 7.62 -1.35
CA ALA A 45 4.50 8.75 -0.54
C ALA A 45 5.02 9.90 -1.39
N ILE A 46 5.80 9.59 -2.44
CA ILE A 46 6.35 10.56 -3.39
C ILE A 46 5.23 11.14 -4.27
N GLY A 47 4.34 10.28 -4.78
CA GLY A 47 3.24 10.70 -5.65
C GLY A 47 2.32 11.76 -5.03
N ARG A 48 2.17 11.78 -3.69
CA ARG A 48 1.39 12.80 -2.97
C ARG A 48 1.94 14.21 -3.12
N TRP A 49 3.24 14.37 -3.39
CA TRP A 49 3.80 15.69 -3.65
C TRP A 49 3.29 16.29 -4.96
N GLY A 50 2.83 15.48 -5.91
CA GLY A 50 2.10 15.98 -7.09
C GLY A 50 0.86 16.79 -6.70
N ASN A 51 0.14 16.38 -5.64
CA ASN A 51 -1.03 17.10 -5.14
C ASN A 51 -0.67 18.49 -4.58
N PHE A 52 0.50 18.61 -3.94
CA PHE A 52 1.01 19.89 -3.46
C PHE A 52 1.30 20.85 -4.62
N PHE A 53 2.04 20.39 -5.63
CA PHE A 53 2.36 21.22 -6.81
C PHE A 53 1.11 21.57 -7.63
N ASN A 54 0.13 20.67 -7.70
CA ASN A 54 -1.14 20.91 -8.41
C ASN A 54 -2.16 21.72 -7.60
N SER A 55 -1.91 21.95 -6.30
CA SER A 55 -2.87 22.56 -5.36
C SER A 55 -4.23 21.86 -5.38
N GLU A 56 -4.22 20.53 -5.32
CA GLU A 56 -5.43 19.69 -5.34
C GLU A 56 -5.49 18.75 -4.13
N ALA A 57 -6.66 18.16 -3.87
CA ALA A 57 -6.85 17.13 -2.84
C ALA A 57 -6.49 17.54 -1.40
N PHE A 58 -6.56 18.84 -1.08
CA PHE A 58 -6.35 19.39 0.27
C PHE A 58 -7.55 19.13 1.20
N GLY A 59 -7.34 19.27 2.51
CA GLY A 59 -8.38 19.01 3.52
C GLY A 59 -9.26 20.23 3.81
N ALA A 60 -10.02 20.16 4.90
CA ALA A 60 -10.86 21.26 5.37
C ALA A 60 -10.05 22.54 5.73
N PRO A 61 -10.69 23.71 5.79
CA PRO A 61 -10.07 24.94 6.29
C PRO A 61 -9.46 24.77 7.69
N THR A 62 -8.31 25.39 7.94
CA THR A 62 -7.61 25.24 9.23
C THR A 62 -6.73 26.43 9.58
N ASP A 63 -6.58 26.68 10.88
CA ASP A 63 -5.73 27.73 11.44
C ASP A 63 -4.44 27.20 12.09
N LEU A 64 -4.13 25.91 11.89
CA LEU A 64 -2.92 25.28 12.41
C LEU A 64 -1.64 25.93 11.86
N PRO A 65 -0.51 25.90 12.61
CA PRO A 65 0.72 26.59 12.19
C PRO A 65 1.40 25.98 10.95
N TRP A 66 1.08 24.74 10.57
CA TRP A 66 1.53 24.08 9.34
C TRP A 66 0.46 24.06 8.24
N LYS A 67 -0.47 25.00 8.26
CA LYS A 67 -1.54 25.13 7.26
C LYS A 67 -0.99 25.35 5.85
N LEU A 68 -1.71 24.84 4.85
CA LEU A 68 -1.38 24.96 3.44
C LEU A 68 -2.16 26.11 2.81
N TYR A 69 -1.45 27.06 2.20
CA TYR A 69 -2.08 28.08 1.37
C TYR A 69 -2.49 27.50 0.01
N ILE A 70 -3.73 27.77 -0.40
CA ILE A 70 -4.23 27.38 -1.72
C ILE A 70 -4.57 28.65 -2.53
N PRO A 71 -4.07 28.82 -3.77
CA PRO A 71 -4.42 29.97 -4.61
C PRO A 71 -5.92 30.05 -4.92
N LEU A 72 -6.48 31.26 -4.98
CA LEU A 72 -7.91 31.51 -5.22
C LEU A 72 -8.45 30.75 -6.44
N ALA A 73 -7.70 30.71 -7.53
CA ALA A 73 -8.07 30.03 -8.79
C ALA A 73 -8.21 28.50 -8.67
N ARG A 74 -7.76 27.91 -7.57
CA ARG A 74 -7.79 26.46 -7.32
C ARG A 74 -8.72 26.07 -6.17
N ARG A 75 -9.41 27.04 -5.55
CA ARG A 75 -10.35 26.79 -4.45
C ARG A 75 -11.72 26.36 -5.00
N PRO A 76 -12.39 25.39 -4.38
CA PRO A 76 -13.79 25.11 -4.65
C PRO A 76 -14.67 26.35 -4.43
N PRO A 77 -15.77 26.53 -5.18
CA PRO A 77 -16.70 27.65 -5.00
C PRO A 77 -17.18 27.82 -3.55
N ASP A 78 -17.37 26.71 -2.84
CA ASP A 78 -17.88 26.70 -1.47
C ASP A 78 -16.84 27.16 -0.42
N LEU A 79 -15.55 27.21 -0.78
CA LEU A 79 -14.43 27.47 0.13
C LEU A 79 -13.56 28.66 -0.31
N VAL A 80 -14.06 29.50 -1.22
CA VAL A 80 -13.34 30.67 -1.77
C VAL A 80 -12.86 31.63 -0.68
N ASN A 81 -13.66 31.79 0.38
CA ASN A 81 -13.39 32.68 1.51
C ASN A 81 -12.27 32.20 2.45
N PHE A 82 -11.81 30.96 2.32
CA PHE A 82 -10.74 30.40 3.14
C PHE A 82 -9.43 30.37 2.36
N GLU A 83 -8.35 30.85 2.97
CA GLU A 83 -7.04 30.86 2.34
C GLU A 83 -6.18 29.63 2.68
N TYR A 84 -6.47 29.02 3.83
CA TYR A 84 -5.61 28.02 4.45
C TYR A 84 -6.36 26.73 4.78
N PHE A 85 -5.73 25.59 4.45
CA PHE A 85 -6.33 24.27 4.52
C PHE A 85 -5.38 23.25 5.15
N HIS A 86 -5.91 22.12 5.60
CA HIS A 86 -5.09 21.01 6.07
C HIS A 86 -4.22 20.46 4.90
N PRO A 87 -2.88 20.35 5.06
CA PRO A 87 -2.00 19.70 4.10
C PRO A 87 -2.15 18.17 4.14
N THR A 88 -3.28 17.67 3.67
CA THR A 88 -3.56 16.22 3.57
C THR A 88 -2.48 15.46 2.82
N PHE A 89 -1.91 16.04 1.75
CA PHE A 89 -0.79 15.44 1.01
C PHE A 89 0.41 15.13 1.93
N LEU A 90 0.71 16.02 2.89
CA LEU A 90 1.82 15.87 3.82
C LEU A 90 1.50 14.78 4.83
N TYR A 91 0.29 14.76 5.37
CA TYR A 91 -0.16 13.70 6.28
C TYR A 91 -0.09 12.32 5.60
N GLU A 92 -0.55 12.22 4.34
CA GLU A 92 -0.47 10.97 3.57
C GLU A 92 0.97 10.57 3.28
N SER A 93 1.82 11.53 2.88
CA SER A 93 3.23 11.27 2.58
C SER A 93 3.99 10.79 3.82
N LEU A 94 3.81 11.45 4.96
CA LEU A 94 4.46 11.07 6.22
C LEU A 94 3.97 9.70 6.73
N TRP A 95 2.66 9.43 6.64
CA TRP A 95 2.11 8.13 7.02
C TRP A 95 2.66 7.01 6.13
N ASN A 96 2.71 7.23 4.82
CA ASN A 96 3.27 6.28 3.87
C ASN A 96 4.77 6.05 4.10
N LEU A 97 5.53 7.10 4.44
CA LEU A 97 6.95 6.97 4.82
C LEU A 97 7.14 6.20 6.13
N ALA A 98 6.26 6.39 7.12
CA ALA A 98 6.30 5.62 8.36
C ALA A 98 6.05 4.12 8.10
N ILE A 99 5.06 3.80 7.25
CA ILE A 99 4.81 2.41 6.83
C ILE A 99 5.99 1.88 6.02
N PHE A 100 6.53 2.66 5.08
CA PHE A 100 7.70 2.28 4.31
C PHE A 100 8.87 1.88 5.23
N ALA A 101 9.19 2.73 6.21
CA ALA A 101 10.25 2.46 7.17
C ALA A 101 9.98 1.19 7.98
N LEU A 102 8.73 0.97 8.42
CA LEU A 102 8.33 -0.26 9.11
C LEU A 102 8.51 -1.50 8.23
N LEU A 103 8.00 -1.48 7.00
CA LEU A 103 8.07 -2.61 6.08
C LEU A 103 9.52 -2.91 5.68
N LEU A 104 10.31 -1.87 5.38
CA LEU A 104 11.72 -2.03 5.04
C LEU A 104 12.52 -2.60 6.22
N LEU A 105 12.25 -2.12 7.44
CA LEU A 105 12.88 -2.65 8.64
C LEU A 105 12.54 -4.13 8.85
N LEU A 106 11.27 -4.50 8.68
CA LEU A 106 10.81 -5.90 8.79
C LEU A 106 11.42 -6.78 7.69
N PHE A 107 11.49 -6.29 6.46
CA PHE A 107 12.12 -6.98 5.33
C PHE A 107 13.61 -7.23 5.57
N MET A 108 14.35 -6.19 5.96
CA MET A 108 15.78 -6.28 6.26
C MET A 108 16.07 -7.19 7.47
N ARG A 109 15.18 -7.20 8.45
CA ARG A 109 15.25 -8.10 9.60
C ARG A 109 14.97 -9.55 9.20
N GLY A 110 13.97 -9.79 8.34
CA GLY A 110 13.67 -11.11 7.77
C GLY A 110 14.86 -11.69 7.00
N LEU A 111 15.54 -10.88 6.20
CA LEU A 111 16.79 -11.26 5.50
C LEU A 111 17.92 -11.69 6.44
N LYS A 112 18.00 -11.09 7.64
CA LYS A 112 18.98 -11.45 8.68
C LYS A 112 18.55 -12.65 9.54
N GLY A 113 17.45 -13.32 9.18
CA GLY A 113 16.94 -14.50 9.86
C GLY A 113 16.13 -14.24 11.13
N LYS A 114 15.81 -12.97 11.45
CA LYS A 114 14.98 -12.62 12.63
C LYS A 114 14.19 -11.33 12.38
N PRO A 115 12.85 -11.34 12.41
CA PRO A 115 11.94 -12.47 12.67
C PRO A 115 11.70 -13.35 11.42
N HIS A 116 11.36 -14.62 11.63
CA HIS A 116 10.88 -15.51 10.56
C HIS A 116 9.44 -15.10 10.18
N LEU A 117 9.34 -14.08 9.33
CA LEU A 117 8.06 -13.66 8.76
C LEU A 117 7.60 -14.69 7.74
N LYS A 118 6.33 -15.09 7.83
CA LYS A 118 5.71 -15.95 6.80
C LYS A 118 5.53 -15.16 5.51
N LEU A 119 5.65 -15.84 4.37
CA LEU A 119 5.39 -15.25 3.05
C LEU A 119 3.99 -14.60 3.02
N GLY A 120 3.93 -13.38 2.49
CA GLY A 120 2.73 -12.54 2.41
C GLY A 120 2.53 -11.61 3.60
N THR A 121 3.33 -11.74 4.68
CA THR A 121 3.14 -10.90 5.87
C THR A 121 3.40 -9.43 5.56
N ILE A 122 4.44 -9.11 4.79
CA ILE A 122 4.83 -7.73 4.51
C ILE A 122 3.78 -7.06 3.63
N PHE A 123 3.27 -7.76 2.63
CA PHE A 123 2.19 -7.28 1.78
C PHE A 123 0.88 -7.08 2.55
N LEU A 124 0.52 -7.98 3.47
CA LEU A 124 -0.67 -7.82 4.30
C LEU A 124 -0.54 -6.64 5.28
N LEU A 125 0.65 -6.43 5.86
CA LEU A 125 0.93 -5.25 6.69
C LEU A 125 0.87 -3.95 5.89
N TYR A 126 1.39 -3.95 4.66
CA TYR A 126 1.24 -2.85 3.71
C TYR A 126 -0.25 -2.53 3.48
N LEU A 127 -1.05 -3.55 3.17
CA LEU A 127 -2.48 -3.39 2.89
C LEU A 127 -3.21 -2.76 4.09
N ILE A 128 -3.01 -3.29 5.29
CA ILE A 128 -3.63 -2.77 6.52
C ILE A 128 -3.15 -1.33 6.80
N GLY A 129 -1.83 -1.12 6.79
CA GLY A 129 -1.24 0.17 7.15
C GLY A 129 -1.69 1.29 6.21
N TYR A 130 -1.63 1.05 4.91
CA TYR A 130 -2.08 2.02 3.91
C TYR A 130 -3.58 2.31 4.05
N SER A 131 -4.40 1.28 4.25
CA SER A 131 -5.85 1.44 4.42
C SER A 131 -6.22 2.18 5.71
N LEU A 132 -5.48 2.00 6.81
CA LEU A 132 -5.67 2.80 8.03
C LEU A 132 -5.41 4.28 7.79
N GLY A 133 -4.30 4.59 7.11
CA GLY A 133 -3.96 5.97 6.74
C GLY A 133 -5.02 6.58 5.83
N ARG A 134 -5.47 5.81 4.82
CA ARG A 134 -6.54 6.28 3.93
C ARG A 134 -7.84 6.48 4.65
N PHE A 135 -8.24 5.59 5.55
CA PHE A 135 -9.47 5.76 6.33
C PHE A 135 -9.45 7.05 7.15
N TRP A 136 -8.34 7.32 7.84
CA TRP A 136 -8.17 8.54 8.66
C TRP A 136 -8.16 9.80 7.81
N ILE A 137 -7.31 9.85 6.79
CA ILE A 137 -7.09 11.08 6.01
C ILE A 137 -8.27 11.38 5.10
N GLU A 138 -8.96 10.35 4.60
CA GLU A 138 -10.22 10.54 3.89
C GLU A 138 -11.23 11.27 4.78
N GLY A 139 -11.23 11.04 6.09
CA GLY A 139 -12.06 11.77 7.07
C GLY A 139 -11.84 13.28 7.05
N LEU A 140 -10.63 13.74 6.78
CA LEU A 140 -10.23 15.16 6.74
C LEU A 140 -10.51 15.84 5.41
N ARG A 141 -10.81 15.07 4.36
CA ARG A 141 -11.07 15.58 3.01
C ARG A 141 -12.51 16.06 2.86
N THR A 142 -12.67 17.11 2.07
CA THR A 142 -13.96 17.72 1.71
C THR A 142 -14.44 17.31 0.32
N ASP A 143 -13.55 16.75 -0.52
CA ASP A 143 -13.77 16.41 -1.93
C ASP A 143 -13.91 14.88 -2.17
N SER A 144 -14.31 14.15 -1.15
CA SER A 144 -14.41 12.69 -1.16
C SER A 144 -15.49 12.17 -2.10
N LEU A 145 -15.19 11.08 -2.82
CA LEU A 145 -16.18 10.37 -3.62
C LEU A 145 -17.19 9.66 -2.70
N MET A 146 -18.44 10.11 -2.73
CA MET A 146 -19.51 9.62 -1.86
C MET A 146 -20.36 8.55 -2.55
N LEU A 147 -20.71 7.51 -1.81
CA LEU A 147 -21.73 6.53 -2.14
C LEU A 147 -22.84 6.63 -1.09
N GLY A 148 -23.84 7.47 -1.36
CA GLY A 148 -24.82 7.87 -0.36
C GLY A 148 -24.14 8.63 0.79
N PRO A 149 -24.38 8.28 2.07
CA PRO A 149 -23.75 8.96 3.21
C PRO A 149 -22.30 8.54 3.48
N LEU A 150 -21.78 7.51 2.78
CA LEU A 150 -20.48 6.91 3.08
C LEU A 150 -19.44 7.27 2.01
N ARG A 151 -18.20 7.52 2.45
CA ARG A 151 -17.08 7.77 1.54
C ARG A 151 -16.56 6.45 0.99
N ILE A 152 -16.49 6.29 -0.33
CA ILE A 152 -16.09 5.03 -0.99
C ILE A 152 -14.71 4.59 -0.52
N ALA A 153 -13.78 5.53 -0.37
CA ALA A 153 -12.43 5.24 0.11
C ALA A 153 -12.40 4.67 1.53
N GLN A 154 -13.33 5.04 2.41
CA GLN A 154 -13.45 4.45 3.75
C GLN A 154 -13.97 3.00 3.67
N LEU A 155 -14.99 2.75 2.84
CA LEU A 155 -15.52 1.39 2.64
C LEU A 155 -14.47 0.44 2.07
N VAL A 156 -13.74 0.88 1.03
CA VAL A 156 -12.65 0.10 0.43
C VAL A 156 -11.53 -0.13 1.45
N SER A 157 -11.21 0.86 2.26
CA SER A 157 -10.19 0.73 3.32
C SER A 157 -10.60 -0.28 4.40
N LEU A 158 -11.86 -0.27 4.84
CA LEU A 158 -12.37 -1.24 5.80
C LEU A 158 -12.33 -2.67 5.26
N GLY A 159 -12.73 -2.87 3.99
CA GLY A 159 -12.62 -4.17 3.32
C GLY A 159 -11.17 -4.65 3.23
N ALA A 160 -10.24 -3.78 2.84
CA ALA A 160 -8.83 -4.09 2.74
C ALA A 160 -8.20 -4.41 4.11
N ILE A 161 -8.58 -3.69 5.18
CA ILE A 161 -8.16 -3.99 6.56
C ILE A 161 -8.67 -5.36 6.99
N ALA A 162 -9.96 -5.67 6.73
CA ALA A 162 -10.53 -6.96 7.07
C ALA A 162 -9.81 -8.11 6.34
N ILE A 163 -9.54 -7.97 5.04
CA ILE A 163 -8.77 -8.94 4.25
C ILE A 163 -7.35 -9.10 4.81
N GLY A 164 -6.69 -7.99 5.15
CA GLY A 164 -5.36 -8.00 5.76
C GLY A 164 -5.32 -8.77 7.09
N LEU A 165 -6.24 -8.43 8.00
CA LEU A 165 -6.32 -9.05 9.33
C LEU A 165 -6.69 -10.53 9.26
N THR A 166 -7.66 -10.89 8.42
CA THR A 166 -8.02 -12.29 8.19
C THR A 166 -6.88 -13.09 7.57
N GLY A 167 -6.13 -12.52 6.63
CA GLY A 167 -4.93 -13.12 6.06
C GLY A 167 -3.83 -13.34 7.10
N LEU A 168 -3.56 -12.34 7.95
CA LEU A 168 -2.62 -12.48 9.06
C LEU A 168 -3.11 -13.52 10.08
N GLY A 169 -4.40 -13.54 10.38
CA GLY A 169 -5.01 -14.53 11.26
C GLY A 169 -4.87 -15.96 10.71
N TRP A 170 -5.09 -16.13 9.42
CA TRP A 170 -4.88 -17.39 8.71
C TRP A 170 -3.42 -17.86 8.79
N LEU A 171 -2.48 -16.94 8.57
CA LEU A 171 -1.05 -17.23 8.62
C LEU A 171 -0.57 -17.57 10.03
N TYR A 172 -0.93 -16.80 11.05
CA TYR A 172 -0.31 -16.90 12.38
C TYR A 172 -1.15 -17.66 13.40
N LEU A 173 -2.48 -17.51 13.41
CA LEU A 173 -3.36 -18.23 14.33
C LEU A 173 -3.68 -19.64 13.81
N LEU A 174 -4.12 -19.75 12.56
CA LEU A 174 -4.44 -21.05 11.96
C LEU A 174 -3.20 -21.81 11.48
N ARG A 175 -2.04 -21.13 11.44
CA ARG A 175 -0.75 -21.66 10.98
C ARG A 175 -0.80 -22.27 9.58
N ARG A 176 -1.74 -21.83 8.73
CA ARG A 176 -1.88 -22.31 7.36
C ARG A 176 -1.16 -21.37 6.38
N PRO A 177 -0.45 -21.89 5.38
CA PRO A 177 0.10 -21.04 4.33
C PRO A 177 -1.03 -20.41 3.50
N LEU A 178 -0.74 -19.26 2.90
CA LEU A 178 -1.65 -18.65 1.93
C LEU A 178 -1.64 -19.48 0.62
N PRO A 179 -2.78 -19.55 -0.10
CA PRO A 179 -2.82 -20.19 -1.41
C PRO A 179 -1.81 -19.53 -2.36
N ASP A 180 -0.94 -20.31 -2.98
CA ASP A 180 0.09 -19.83 -3.90
C ASP A 180 -0.02 -20.54 -5.25
N VAL A 181 0.56 -19.92 -6.27
CA VAL A 181 0.67 -20.44 -7.64
C VAL A 181 1.58 -21.66 -7.72
N VAL A 182 2.59 -21.72 -6.85
CA VAL A 182 3.56 -22.80 -6.79
C VAL A 182 3.23 -23.70 -5.61
N SER A 183 3.23 -25.02 -5.82
CA SER A 183 3.00 -25.96 -4.73
C SER A 183 4.20 -25.98 -3.78
N HIS A 184 3.97 -26.00 -2.46
CA HIS A 184 5.05 -26.04 -1.46
C HIS A 184 6.06 -27.20 -1.66
N ARG A 185 5.68 -28.28 -2.35
CA ARG A 185 6.55 -29.42 -2.63
C ARG A 185 7.67 -29.11 -3.65
N GLU A 186 7.48 -28.17 -4.57
CA GLU A 186 8.53 -27.80 -5.54
C GLU A 186 9.61 -26.90 -4.92
N THR A 187 9.25 -26.08 -3.91
CA THR A 187 10.19 -25.18 -3.24
C THR A 187 11.20 -25.93 -2.37
N ASP A 188 10.79 -27.00 -1.70
CA ASP A 188 11.69 -27.86 -0.92
C ASP A 188 12.58 -28.75 -1.81
N ALA A 189 12.07 -29.21 -2.96
CA ALA A 189 12.86 -30.00 -3.91
C ALA A 189 13.99 -29.17 -4.56
N GLY A 190 13.73 -27.89 -4.90
CA GLY A 190 14.73 -27.00 -5.50
C GLY A 190 15.86 -26.59 -4.55
N SER A 191 15.54 -26.34 -3.27
CA SER A 191 16.55 -26.01 -2.24
C SER A 191 17.43 -27.21 -1.87
N THR A 192 16.84 -28.41 -1.85
CA THR A 192 17.58 -29.67 -1.60
C THR A 192 18.58 -29.96 -2.72
N LEU A 193 18.20 -29.76 -3.98
CA LEU A 193 19.08 -29.99 -5.15
C LEU A 193 20.22 -28.96 -5.26
N GLN A 194 19.99 -27.69 -4.89
CA GLN A 194 21.08 -26.69 -4.85
C GLN A 194 22.07 -26.97 -3.71
N SER A 195 21.61 -27.48 -2.58
CA SER A 195 22.49 -27.83 -1.45
C SER A 195 23.42 -29.00 -1.76
N SER A 196 22.98 -29.97 -2.56
CA SER A 196 23.78 -31.14 -2.95
C SER A 196 24.89 -30.80 -3.96
N HIS A 197 24.64 -29.84 -4.86
CA HIS A 197 25.65 -29.35 -5.81
C HIS A 197 26.72 -28.44 -5.17
N SER A 198 26.41 -27.76 -4.06
CA SER A 198 27.41 -26.93 -3.36
C SER A 198 28.34 -27.74 -2.45
N ARG A 199 27.95 -28.98 -2.07
CA ARG A 199 28.75 -29.89 -1.24
C ARG A 199 29.69 -30.81 -2.04
N SER A 200 29.66 -30.76 -3.38
CA SER A 200 30.50 -31.60 -4.25
C SER A 200 31.67 -30.85 -4.91
N LYS A 201 32.09 -29.72 -4.34
CA LYS A 201 33.31 -29.01 -4.74
C LYS A 201 34.26 -28.86 -3.56
#